data_AF-A0A2T3MF31-F1
#
_entry.id   AF-A0A2T3MF31-F1
#
_cell.length_a   1.000
_cell.length_b   1.000
_cell.length_c   1.000
_cell.angle_alpha   90.00
_cell.angle_beta   90.00
_cell.angle_gamma   90.00
#
_symmetry.space_group_name_H-M   'P 1'
#
loop_
_entity.id
_entity.type
_entity.pdbx_description
1 polymer ?
#
loop_
_entity_poly.entity_id
_entity_poly.type
_entity_poly.pdbx_seq_one_letter_code
_entity_poly.pdbx_strand_id
1 'polypeptide(L)' 'MLFTQHSFADPTDEAPEVIGIPTAVKILEKSGYYDFRKIKVVREYNEIAVDARNKEGHRVELEMDLYTGEVVQEQLD' A
#
# COMPACT_ATOMS: atom_id res chain seq x y z
N MET A 1 -51.52 1.72 -11.43
CA MET A 1 -50.70 0.68 -10.78
C MET A 1 -49.29 1.22 -10.71
N LEU A 2 -48.78 1.49 -9.50
CA LEU A 2 -47.43 2.01 -9.27
C LEU A 2 -46.54 0.85 -8.88
N PHE A 3 -45.58 0.49 -9.72
CA PHE A 3 -44.51 -0.44 -9.37
C PHE A 3 -43.30 0.39 -8.93
N THR A 4 -43.08 0.48 -7.62
CA THR A 4 -41.82 0.98 -7.04
C THR A 4 -40.82 -0.17 -7.09
N GLN A 5 -39.93 -0.17 -8.09
CA GLN A 5 -38.73 -1.02 -8.06
C GLN A 5 -37.81 -0.49 -6.96
N HIS A 6 -37.73 -1.18 -5.83
CA HIS A 6 -36.60 -1.09 -4.94
C HIS A 6 -35.46 -1.89 -5.57
N SER A 7 -34.48 -1.21 -6.16
CA SER A 7 -33.21 -1.83 -6.48
C SER A 7 -32.46 -2.08 -5.17
N PHE A 8 -32.45 -3.32 -4.72
CA PHE A 8 -31.44 -3.78 -3.77
C PHE A 8 -30.14 -3.89 -4.57
N ALA A 9 -29.16 -3.05 -4.26
CA ALA A 9 -27.79 -3.30 -4.70
C ALA A 9 -27.36 -4.63 -4.08
N ASP A 10 -26.83 -5.55 -4.89
CA ASP A 10 -26.18 -6.76 -4.38
C ASP A 10 -25.07 -6.35 -3.40
N PRO A 11 -24.90 -7.06 -2.27
CA PRO A 11 -23.75 -6.84 -1.40
C PRO A 11 -22.49 -7.14 -2.23
N THR A 12 -21.79 -6.10 -2.68
CA THR A 12 -20.45 -6.25 -3.23
C THR A 12 -19.61 -6.91 -2.16
N ASP A 13 -19.06 -8.09 -2.45
CA ASP A 13 -17.98 -8.70 -1.67
C ASP A 13 -17.02 -7.58 -1.26
N GLU A 14 -16.94 -7.31 0.03
CA GLU A 14 -16.06 -6.26 0.55
C GLU A 14 -14.63 -6.64 0.12
N ALA A 15 -14.04 -5.83 -0.75
CA ALA A 15 -12.65 -6.04 -1.14
C ALA A 15 -11.80 -6.09 0.14
N PRO A 16 -10.86 -7.04 0.27
CA PRO A 16 -10.06 -7.18 1.48
C PRO A 16 -9.40 -5.85 1.84
N GLU A 17 -9.44 -5.50 3.13
CA GLU A 17 -8.88 -4.24 3.62
C GLU A 17 -7.37 -4.20 3.35
N VAL A 18 -6.94 -3.23 2.54
CA VAL A 18 -5.53 -3.00 2.21
C VAL A 18 -4.95 -1.90 3.07
N ILE A 19 -3.64 -1.94 3.32
CA ILE A 19 -2.98 -0.85 4.03
C ILE A 19 -2.91 0.39 3.14
N GLY A 20 -3.30 1.53 3.70
CA GLY A 20 -3.12 2.82 3.04
C GLY A 20 -1.67 3.31 3.12
N ILE A 21 -1.29 4.20 2.21
CA ILE A 21 0.01 4.88 2.20
C ILE A 21 0.41 5.46 3.57
N PRO A 22 -0.49 6.12 4.35
CA PRO A 22 -0.12 6.63 5.67
C PRO A 22 0.30 5.53 6.67
N THR A 23 -0.28 4.34 6.55
CA THR A 23 0.08 3.18 7.39
C THR A 23 1.42 2.62 6.95
N ALA A 24 1.64 2.45 5.64
CA ALA A 24 2.90 2.00 5.07
C ALA A 24 4.08 2.89 5.50
N VAL A 25 3.93 4.22 5.38
CA VAL A 25 4.96 5.18 5.81
C VAL A 25 5.29 5.03 7.30
N LYS A 26 4.28 4.90 8.18
CA LYS A 26 4.52 4.68 9.62
C LYS A 26 5.26 3.38 9.91
N ILE A 27 5.01 2.32 9.14
CA ILE A 27 5.72 1.04 9.28
C ILE A 27 7.18 1.21 8.87
N LEU A 28 7.43 1.88 7.74
CA LEU A 28 8.78 2.15 7.24
C LEU A 28 9.59 3.07 8.18
N GLU A 29 8.97 4.14 8.70
CA GLU A 29 9.59 5.04 9.69
C GLU A 29 10.03 4.27 10.94
N LYS A 30 9.15 3.40 11.46
CA LYS A 30 9.48 2.54 12.61
C LYS A 30 10.61 1.56 12.32
N SER A 31 10.78 1.18 11.05
CA SER A 31 11.85 0.27 10.59
C SER A 31 13.16 1.00 10.29
N GLY A 32 13.20 2.34 10.41
CA GLY A 32 14.40 3.15 10.25
C GLY A 32 14.61 3.72 8.85
N TYR A 33 13.63 3.61 7.95
CA TYR A 33 13.66 4.29 6.66
C TYR A 33 13.19 5.74 6.80
N TYR A 34 13.66 6.60 5.90
CA TYR A 34 13.32 8.02 5.88
C TYR A 34 13.47 8.62 4.47
N ASP A 35 13.21 9.93 4.29
CA ASP A 35 13.33 10.62 2.99
C ASP A 35 12.48 9.96 1.87
N PHE A 36 11.22 9.62 2.19
CA PHE A 36 10.31 8.91 1.29
C PHE A 36 9.90 9.74 0.07
N ARG A 37 9.93 9.10 -1.10
CA ARG A 37 9.59 9.67 -2.41
C ARG A 37 8.90 8.63 -3.26
N LYS A 38 8.25 9.09 -4.34
CA LYS A 38 7.61 8.26 -5.37
C LYS A 38 6.74 7.09 -4.85
N ILE A 39 6.02 7.29 -3.74
CA ILE A 39 5.16 6.25 -3.16
C ILE A 39 4.00 5.94 -4.12
N LYS A 40 3.86 4.67 -4.53
CA LYS A 40 2.83 4.21 -5.47
C LYS A 40 2.26 2.86 -5.04
N VAL A 41 0.95 2.69 -5.24
CA VAL A 41 0.29 1.37 -5.12
C VAL A 41 0.34 0.68 -6.47
N VAL A 42 0.91 -0.52 -6.52
CA VAL A 42 1.01 -1.37 -7.71
C VAL A 42 0.04 -2.54 -7.56
N ARG A 43 -1.20 -2.35 -8.05
CA ARG A 43 -2.29 -3.33 -7.87
C ARG A 43 -2.08 -4.65 -8.61
N GLU A 44 -1.26 -4.67 -9.65
CA GLU A 44 -0.94 -5.90 -10.39
C GLU A 44 -0.17 -6.91 -9.53
N TYR A 45 0.66 -6.41 -8.60
CA TYR A 45 1.47 -7.21 -7.69
C TYR A 45 1.01 -7.15 -6.23
N ASN A 46 -0.06 -6.40 -5.94
CA ASN A 46 -0.55 -6.12 -4.58
C ASN A 46 0.56 -5.56 -3.69
N GLU A 47 1.22 -4.51 -4.17
CA GLU A 47 2.38 -3.91 -3.48
C GLU A 47 2.28 -2.39 -3.37
N ILE A 48 3.09 -1.83 -2.48
CA ILE A 48 3.42 -0.42 -2.40
C ILE A 48 4.91 -0.28 -2.70
N ALA A 49 5.22 0.40 -3.80
CA ALA A 49 6.59 0.76 -4.17
C ALA A 49 6.96 2.12 -3.56
N VAL A 50 8.13 2.23 -2.96
CA VAL A 50 8.61 3.44 -2.25
C VAL A 50 10.09 3.66 -2.49
N ASP A 51 10.47 4.84 -3.00
CA ASP A 51 11.86 5.30 -2.94
C ASP A 51 12.11 5.87 -1.54
N ALA A 52 13.17 5.44 -0.86
CA ALA A 52 13.52 5.92 0.49
C ALA A 52 15.04 5.97 0.70
N ARG A 53 15.45 6.36 1.91
CA ARG A 53 16.76 6.07 2.46
C ARG A 53 16.65 5.04 3.58
N ASN A 54 17.54 4.05 3.57
CA ASN A 54 17.64 3.09 4.67
C ASN A 54 18.43 3.68 5.85
N LYS A 55 18.53 2.92 6.95
CA LYS A 55 19.23 3.33 8.19
C LYS A 55 20.71 3.71 8.00
N GLU A 56 21.34 3.26 6.92
CA GLU A 56 22.74 3.57 6.57
C GLU A 56 22.84 4.86 5.73
N GLY A 57 21.70 5.39 5.29
CA GLY A 57 21.60 6.58 4.46
C GLY A 57 21.70 6.29 2.96
N HIS A 58 21.74 5.02 2.54
CA HIS A 58 21.71 4.65 1.13
C HIS A 58 20.32 4.85 0.54
N ARG A 59 20.24 5.26 -0.73
CA ARG A 59 18.97 5.32 -1.45
C ARG A 59 18.56 3.90 -1.83
N VAL A 60 17.29 3.59 -1.62
CA VAL A 60 16.73 2.28 -1.90
C VAL A 60 15.33 2.42 -2.50
N GLU A 61 15.00 1.49 -3.39
CA GLU A 61 13.64 1.20 -3.81
C GLU A 61 13.13 0.01 -2.97
N LEU A 62 11.96 0.22 -2.34
CA LEU A 62 11.30 -0.76 -1.49
C LEU A 62 10.02 -1.21 -2.16
N GLU A 63 9.75 -2.51 -2.11
CA GLU A 63 8.44 -3.09 -2.42
C GLU A 63 7.88 -3.66 -1.12
N MET A 64 6.68 -3.22 -0.75
CA MET A 64 5.96 -3.66 0.44
C MET A 64 4.68 -4.36 0.06
N ASP A 65 4.36 -5.47 0.73
CA ASP A 65 3.07 -6.15 0.56
C ASP A 65 1.91 -5.24 1.01
N LEU A 66 0.90 -5.11 0.15
CA LEU A 66 -0.22 -4.17 0.29
C LEU A 66 -1.23 -4.58 1.38
N TYR A 67 -1.16 -5.80 1.89
CA TYR A 67 -2.09 -6.29 2.92
C TYR A 67 -1.45 -6.31 4.32
N THR A 68 -0.17 -6.67 4.38
CA THR A 68 0.57 -6.89 5.63
C THR A 68 1.48 -5.71 5.98
N GLY A 69 1.96 -4.98 4.98
CA GLY A 69 2.98 -3.95 5.13
C GLY A 69 4.38 -4.49 5.37
N GLU A 70 4.63 -5.78 5.14
CA GLU A 70 5.98 -6.34 5.16
C GLU A 70 6.78 -5.87 3.94
N VAL A 71 8.04 -5.50 4.15
CA VAL A 71 8.97 -5.21 3.04
C VAL A 71 9.36 -6.54 2.41
N VAL A 72 8.95 -6.77 1.16
CA VAL A 72 9.25 -8.00 0.41
C VAL A 72 10.54 -7.86 -0.41
N GLN A 73 10.91 -6.62 -0.78
CA GLN A 73 12.15 -6.34 -1.49
C GLN A 73 12.75 -4.99 -1.08
N GLU A 74 14.08 -4.94 -0.98
CA GLU A 74 14.90 -3.72 -0.88
C GLU A 74 16.01 -3.80 -1.93
N GLN A 75 16.07 -2.81 -2.82
CA GLN A 75 17.09 -2.68 -3.85
C GLN A 75 17.80 -1.33 -3.73
N LEU A 76 19.13 -1.33 -3.79
CA LEU A 76 19.91 -0.09 -3.86
C LEU A 76 19.67 0.61 -5.21
N ASP A 77 19.37 1.92 -5.16
CA ASP A 77 19.24 2.82 -6.31
C ASP A 77 20.61 3.38 -6.76
#